data_AF-U4U6I8-F1
#
_entry.id   AF-U4U6I8-F1
#
_cell.length_a   1.000
_cell.length_b   1.000
_cell.length_c   1.000
_cell.angle_alpha   90.00
_cell.angle_beta   90.00
_cell.angle_gamma   90.00
#
_symmetry.space_group_name_H-M   'P 1'
#
loop_
_entity.id
_entity.type
_entity.pdbx_description
1 polymer ?
#
loop_
_entity_poly.entity_id
_entity_poly.type
_entity_poly.pdbx_seq_one_letter_code
_entity_poly.pdbx_strand_id
1 'polypeptide(L)'
;MGPEQYLRVSMLGMKKKKIGGKAGAVIEKKVLPVETDPERLVNYCCGSNIYTTGEDVKLGEDSDYPDWLWEIRTGPPPPLEELDPNSKEYWRRIRKMAIKRQNQLKKLNKF
;
A
#
# COMPACT_ATOMS: atom_id res chain seq x y z
N MET A 1 -13.20 -21.18 28.61
CA MET A 1 -13.23 -20.16 27.54
C MET A 1 -11.89 -20.21 26.84
N GLY A 2 -11.78 -20.98 25.75
CA GLY A 2 -10.50 -21.37 25.14
C GLY A 2 -9.87 -20.28 24.27
N PRO A 3 -8.53 -20.27 24.10
CA PRO A 3 -7.84 -19.35 23.20
C PRO A 3 -7.92 -19.88 21.77
N GLU A 4 -9.05 -19.66 21.10
CA GLU A 4 -9.21 -19.97 19.69
C GLU A 4 -8.53 -18.90 18.81
N GLN A 5 -7.45 -19.34 18.17
CA GLN A 5 -7.19 -19.13 16.74
C GLN A 5 -7.02 -17.68 16.24
N TYR A 6 -5.93 -17.02 16.65
CA TYR A 6 -5.32 -16.02 15.77
C TYR A 6 -4.58 -16.72 14.62
N LEU A 7 -5.23 -16.81 13.46
CA LEU A 7 -4.65 -17.22 12.18
C LEU A 7 -3.41 -16.38 11.84
N ARG A 8 -2.22 -16.96 12.04
CA ARG A 8 -0.98 -16.44 11.45
C ARG A 8 -0.98 -16.77 9.95
N VAL A 9 -1.45 -15.85 9.11
CA VAL A 9 -1.21 -15.93 7.66
C VAL A 9 0.27 -15.63 7.40
N SER A 10 1.08 -16.68 7.42
CA SER A 10 2.46 -16.68 6.96
C SER A 10 2.48 -16.76 5.43
N MET A 11 2.47 -15.62 4.73
CA MET A 11 2.85 -15.54 3.31
C MET A 11 4.38 -15.59 3.14
N LEU A 12 5.00 -16.61 3.73
CA LEU A 12 6.42 -16.91 3.59
C LEU A 12 6.58 -17.95 2.46
N GLY A 13 6.98 -17.49 1.27
CA GLY A 13 7.60 -18.38 0.28
C GLY A 13 6.72 -18.88 -0.87
N MET A 14 6.03 -18.00 -1.60
CA MET A 14 5.72 -18.30 -3.00
C MET A 14 7.01 -18.18 -3.82
N LYS A 15 7.80 -19.26 -3.83
CA LYS A 15 8.78 -19.51 -4.89
C LYS A 15 8.03 -19.42 -6.21
N LYS A 16 8.41 -18.45 -7.04
CA LYS A 16 7.96 -18.27 -8.43
C LYS A 16 8.23 -19.58 -9.19
N LYS A 17 7.27 -20.51 -9.20
CA LYS A 17 7.27 -21.66 -10.09
C LYS A 17 7.19 -21.08 -11.51
N LYS A 18 8.32 -21.10 -12.22
CA LYS A 18 8.34 -20.90 -13.67
C LYS A 18 7.58 -22.07 -14.28
N ILE A 19 6.26 -21.92 -14.42
CA ILE A 19 5.47 -22.79 -15.28
C ILE A 19 5.73 -22.29 -16.70
N GLY A 20 6.62 -23.01 -17.40
CA GLY A 20 6.68 -22.95 -18.84
C GLY A 20 5.36 -23.43 -19.40
N GLY A 21 4.60 -22.51 -19.98
CA GLY A 21 3.30 -22.77 -20.60
C GLY A 21 2.96 -21.55 -21.44
N LYS A 22 2.76 -21.80 -22.73
CA LYS A 22 2.58 -20.82 -23.80
C LYS A 22 1.49 -19.80 -23.46
N ALA A 23 1.78 -18.53 -23.71
CA ALA A 23 0.84 -17.42 -23.88
C ALA A 23 -0.34 -17.40 -22.89
N GLY A 24 -0.07 -17.02 -21.63
CA GLY A 24 -1.10 -16.31 -20.88
C GLY A 24 -1.42 -15.06 -21.67
N ALA A 25 -2.65 -14.96 -22.22
CA ALA A 25 -3.12 -13.79 -22.94
C ALA A 25 -2.66 -12.55 -22.18
N VAL A 26 -1.83 -11.73 -22.82
CA VAL A 26 -1.48 -10.42 -22.29
C VAL A 26 -2.80 -9.67 -22.29
N ILE A 27 -3.49 -9.66 -21.15
CA ILE A 27 -4.65 -8.80 -20.96
C ILE A 27 -4.09 -7.39 -21.12
N GLU A 28 -4.34 -6.79 -22.29
CA GLU A 28 -3.95 -5.42 -22.55
C GLU A 28 -4.65 -4.55 -21.51
N LYS A 29 -3.85 -3.85 -20.72
CA LYS A 29 -4.37 -2.89 -19.75
C LYS A 29 -4.96 -1.74 -20.56
N LYS A 30 -6.29 -1.62 -20.55
CA LYS A 30 -6.95 -0.43 -21.08
C LYS A 30 -6.48 0.77 -20.26
N VAL A 31 -5.70 1.65 -20.87
CA VAL A 31 -5.31 2.93 -20.29
C VAL A 31 -6.47 3.88 -20.56
N LEU A 32 -7.19 4.25 -19.51
CA LEU A 32 -8.21 5.27 -19.62
C LEU A 32 -7.54 6.64 -19.79
N PRO A 33 -8.08 7.53 -20.63
CA PRO A 33 -7.59 8.90 -20.72
C PRO A 33 -7.72 9.58 -19.35
N VAL A 34 -6.69 10.33 -18.98
CA VAL A 34 -6.68 11.13 -17.75
C VAL A 34 -7.31 12.48 -18.06
N GLU A 35 -8.15 12.97 -17.17
CA GLU A 35 -8.77 14.29 -17.32
C GLU A 35 -7.72 15.40 -17.16
N THR A 36 -7.81 16.40 -18.04
CA THR A 36 -6.86 17.53 -18.11
C THR A 36 -7.46 18.86 -17.70
N ASP A 37 -8.78 18.91 -17.49
CA ASP A 37 -9.48 20.14 -17.12
C ASP A 37 -9.23 20.49 -15.64
N PRO A 38 -8.63 21.65 -15.33
CA PRO A 38 -8.32 22.04 -13.96
C PRO A 38 -9.56 22.18 -13.07
N GLU A 39 -10.69 22.69 -13.59
CA GLU A 39 -11.90 22.88 -12.77
C GLU A 39 -12.46 21.53 -12.31
N ARG A 40 -12.40 20.53 -13.19
CA ARG A 40 -12.84 19.17 -12.87
C ARG A 40 -11.90 18.48 -11.89
N LEU A 41 -10.59 18.66 -12.05
CA LEU A 41 -9.57 18.06 -11.16
C LEU A 41 -9.63 18.60 -9.72
N VAL A 42 -10.03 19.86 -9.54
CA VAL A 42 -10.14 20.48 -8.21
C VAL A 42 -11.45 20.11 -7.52
N ASN A 43 -12.56 19.97 -8.28
CA ASN A 43 -13.88 19.75 -7.70
C ASN A 43 -14.28 18.27 -7.58
N TYR A 44 -13.64 17.37 -8.32
CA TYR A 44 -14.00 15.95 -8.39
C TYR A 44 -12.79 15.04 -8.21
N CYS A 45 -13.02 13.93 -7.51
CA CYS A 45 -12.07 12.82 -7.45
C CYS A 45 -12.12 12.03 -8.77
N CYS A 46 -11.41 12.53 -9.77
CA CYS A 46 -11.40 11.95 -11.12
C CYS A 46 -10.86 10.50 -11.09
N GLY A 47 -11.61 9.56 -11.66
CA GLY A 47 -11.25 8.13 -11.67
C GLY A 47 -11.74 7.35 -10.44
N SER A 48 -12.61 7.97 -9.62
CA SER A 48 -13.29 7.27 -8.52
C SER A 48 -14.41 6.36 -9.02
N ASN A 49 -15.08 6.71 -10.12
CA ASN A 49 -16.11 5.85 -10.70
C ASN A 49 -15.50 4.77 -11.61
N ILE A 50 -15.69 3.50 -11.22
CA ILE A 50 -15.26 2.32 -12.00
C ILE A 50 -16.35 1.76 -12.92
N TYR A 51 -17.59 2.25 -12.80
CA TYR A 51 -18.72 1.77 -13.58
C TYR A 51 -18.82 2.53 -14.91
N THR A 52 -19.47 1.92 -15.90
CA THR A 52 -19.72 2.57 -17.21
C THR A 52 -20.72 3.72 -17.14
N THR A 53 -21.48 3.79 -16.05
CA THR A 53 -22.54 4.79 -15.81
C THR A 53 -22.30 5.45 -14.47
N GLY A 54 -22.65 6.74 -14.37
CA GLY A 54 -22.50 7.53 -13.14
C GLY A 54 -21.42 8.59 -13.26
N GLU A 55 -21.27 9.37 -12.19
CA GLU A 55 -20.34 10.48 -12.10
C GLU A 55 -19.27 10.20 -11.04
N ASP A 56 -18.13 10.89 -11.16
CA ASP A 56 -17.08 10.84 -10.16
C ASP A 56 -17.53 11.51 -8.85
N VAL A 57 -16.93 11.09 -7.72
CA VAL A 57 -17.23 11.65 -6.41
C VAL A 57 -16.83 13.12 -6.37
N LYS A 58 -17.81 14.00 -6.11
CA LYS A 58 -17.57 15.43 -5.88
C LYS A 58 -16.89 15.64 -4.53
N LEU A 59 -15.88 16.49 -4.49
CA LEU A 59 -15.18 16.87 -3.27
C LEU A 59 -16.02 17.89 -2.49
N GLY A 60 -16.10 17.67 -1.18
CA GLY A 60 -16.82 18.52 -0.23
C GLY A 60 -15.92 19.60 0.36
N GLU A 61 -16.42 20.30 1.37
CA GLU A 61 -15.61 21.25 2.14
C GLU A 61 -14.73 20.50 3.15
N ASP A 62 -13.64 21.12 3.60
CA ASP A 62 -12.71 20.49 4.56
C ASP A 62 -13.39 20.06 5.88
N SER A 63 -14.50 20.71 6.24
CA SER A 63 -15.31 20.41 7.43
C SER A 63 -16.16 19.14 7.31
N ASP A 64 -16.41 18.67 6.09
CA ASP A 64 -17.14 17.42 5.85
C ASP A 64 -16.26 16.19 6.15
N TYR A 65 -14.93 16.39 6.18
CA TYR A 65 -13.96 15.34 6.43
C TYR A 65 -13.55 15.29 7.90
N PRO A 66 -13.33 14.08 8.46
CA PRO A 66 -12.96 13.95 9.85
C PRO A 66 -11.54 14.46 10.13
N ASP A 67 -11.35 15.06 11.31
CA ASP A 67 -10.10 15.74 11.70
C ASP A 67 -8.82 14.88 11.53
N TRP A 68 -8.91 13.57 11.81
CA TRP A 68 -7.76 12.67 11.70
C TRP A 68 -7.17 12.60 10.29
N LEU A 69 -7.92 12.97 9.24
CA LEU A 69 -7.42 13.02 7.87
C LEU A 69 -6.28 14.02 7.72
N TRP A 70 -6.40 15.17 8.39
CA TRP A 70 -5.43 16.26 8.33
C TRP A 70 -4.24 16.04 9.26
N GLU A 71 -4.37 15.12 10.22
CA GLU A 71 -3.29 14.69 11.10
C GLU A 71 -2.37 13.62 10.46
N ILE A 72 -2.77 13.04 9.32
CA ILE A 72 -1.97 12.03 8.63
C ILE A 72 -0.68 12.64 8.11
N ARG A 73 0.45 12.00 8.43
CA ARG A 73 1.75 12.37 7.87
C ARG A 73 1.82 12.05 6.37
N THR A 74 1.87 13.08 5.54
CA THR A 74 2.07 12.97 4.08
C THR A 74 3.55 12.97 3.65
N GLY A 75 4.44 13.29 4.57
CA GLY A 75 5.89 13.35 4.35
C GLY A 75 6.61 12.00 4.39
N PRO A 76 7.96 12.00 4.41
CA PRO A 76 8.74 10.77 4.53
C PRO A 76 8.42 10.03 5.84
N PRO A 77 8.56 8.70 5.88
CA PRO A 77 8.30 7.94 7.10
C PRO A 77 9.27 8.35 8.22
N PRO A 78 8.85 8.32 9.50
CA PRO A 78 9.70 8.72 10.60
C PRO A 78 10.98 7.86 10.69
N PRO A 79 12.12 8.48 11.04
CA PRO A 79 13.28 7.73 11.49
C PRO A 79 12.94 6.94 12.75
N LEU A 80 13.77 5.94 13.06
CA LEU A 80 13.55 5.07 14.23
C LEU A 80 13.63 5.85 15.55
N GLU A 81 14.45 6.89 15.59
CA GLU A 81 14.72 7.72 16.77
C GLU A 81 13.53 8.56 17.21
N GLU A 82 12.66 8.95 16.27
CA GLU A 82 11.42 9.71 16.54
C GLU A 82 10.26 8.83 17.01
N LEU A 83 10.36 7.50 16.84
CA LEU A 83 9.28 6.58 17.17
C LEU A 83 9.32 6.20 18.66
N ASP A 84 8.16 6.19 19.31
CA ASP A 84 8.03 5.76 20.70
C ASP A 84 8.33 4.25 20.85
N PRO A 85 9.30 3.84 21.71
CA PRO A 85 9.62 2.44 21.97
C PRO A 85 8.44 1.60 22.50
N ASN A 86 7.44 2.23 23.11
CA ASN A 86 6.24 1.54 23.60
C ASN A 86 5.16 1.36 22.52
N SER A 87 5.36 1.91 21.33
CA SER A 87 4.44 1.78 20.20
C SER A 87 4.68 0.51 19.39
N LYS A 88 3.61 -0.01 18.75
CA LYS A 88 3.75 -1.14 17.80
C LYS A 88 4.55 -0.76 16.55
N GLU A 89 4.55 0.51 16.18
CA GLU A 89 5.17 1.02 14.95
C GLU A 89 6.69 0.98 15.03
N TYR A 90 7.24 1.37 16.18
CA TYR A 90 8.66 1.23 16.50
C TYR A 90 9.16 -0.20 16.27
N TRP A 91 8.48 -1.19 16.84
CA TRP A 91 8.87 -2.59 16.69
C TRP A 91 8.69 -3.14 15.27
N ARG A 92 7.69 -2.67 14.52
CA ARG A 92 7.57 -2.98 13.07
C ARG A 92 8.76 -2.43 12.30
N ARG A 93 9.24 -1.23 12.64
CA ARG A 93 10.41 -0.59 12.01
C ARG A 93 11.69 -1.38 12.28
N ILE A 94 11.94 -1.76 13.54
CA ILE A 94 13.08 -2.60 13.93
C ILE A 94 13.06 -3.93 13.17
N ARG A 95 11.92 -4.60 13.14
CA ARG A 95 11.78 -5.88 12.41
C ARG A 95 12.14 -5.73 10.94
N LYS A 96 11.65 -4.68 10.28
CA LYS A 96 11.96 -4.40 8.87
C LYS A 96 13.46 -4.15 8.66
N MET A 97 14.12 -3.45 9.59
CA MET A 97 15.56 -3.21 9.54
C MET A 97 16.38 -4.49 9.72
N ALA A 98 16.00 -5.35 10.66
CA ALA A 98 16.65 -6.65 10.88
C ALA A 98 16.55 -7.56 9.65
N ILE A 99 15.37 -7.63 9.02
CA ILE A 99 15.16 -8.38 7.77
C ILE A 99 16.04 -7.82 6.65
N LYS A 100 16.10 -6.49 6.50
CA LYS A 100 16.95 -5.84 5.48
C LYS A 100 18.42 -6.19 5.69
N ARG A 101 18.91 -6.10 6.92
CA ARG A 101 20.29 -6.48 7.29
C ARG A 101 20.55 -7.95 6.98
N GLN A 102 19.66 -8.86 7.37
CA GLN A 102 19.83 -10.29 7.12
C GLN A 102 19.86 -10.58 5.60
N ASN A 103 19.00 -9.94 4.81
CA ASN A 103 19.01 -10.09 3.36
C ASN A 103 20.30 -9.57 2.73
N GLN A 104 20.90 -8.51 3.27
CA GLN A 104 22.21 -8.03 2.83
C GLN A 104 23.33 -9.02 3.17
N LEU A 105 23.34 -9.56 4.39
CA LEU A 105 24.33 -10.58 4.78
C LEU A 105 24.20 -11.86 3.94
N LYS A 106 22.97 -12.32 3.68
CA LYS A 106 22.72 -13.48 2.81
C LYS A 106 23.20 -13.29 1.38
N LYS A 107 23.22 -12.05 0.85
CA LYS A 107 23.78 -11.77 -0.48
C LYS A 107 25.30 -11.91 -0.53
N LEU A 108 25.98 -11.73 0.60
CA LEU A 108 27.44 -11.86 0.70
C LEU A 108 27.87 -13.32 0.89
N ASN A 109 27.01 -14.15 1.47
CA ASN A 109 27.26 -15.58 1.62
C ASN A 109 27.07 -16.29 0.28
N LYS A 110 28.11 -16.98 -0.19
CA LYS A 110 28.16 -17.60 -1.53
C LYS A 110 27.55 -19.01 -1.62
N PHE A 111 26.75 -19.42 -0.64
CA PHE A 111 26.18 -20.77 -0.55
C PHE A 111 24.72 -20.71 -0.11
#